data_AF-A0A6C0J7X8-F1
#
_entry.id   AF-A0A6C0J7X8-F1
#
_cell.length_a   1.000
_cell.length_b   1.000
_cell.length_c   1.000
_cell.angle_alpha   90.00
_cell.angle_beta   90.00
_cell.angle_gamma   90.00
#
_symmetry.space_group_name_H-M   'P 1'
#
loop_
_entity.id
_entity.type
_entity.pdbx_description
1 polymer ?
#
loop_
_entity_poly.entity_id
_entity_poly.type
_entity_poly.pdbx_seq_one_letter_code
_entity_poly.pdbx_strand_id
1 'polypeptide(L)' 'KEESDTLMSKFEDGFTPKQFKKILVSDPISKYYGAKREDVFEITRINKTIGIQLDYRYVK' A
#
# COMPACT_ATOMS: atom_id res chain seq x y z
N LYS A 1 9.55 -7.29 -1.05
CA LYS A 1 10.22 -7.01 0.25
C LYS A 1 11.20 -5.86 0.11
N GLU A 2 12.18 -5.91 -0.80
CA GLU A 2 13.10 -4.77 -0.99
C GLU A 2 12.39 -3.43 -1.27
N GLU A 3 11.36 -3.42 -2.12
CA GLU A 3 10.60 -2.19 -2.42
C GLU A 3 9.78 -1.67 -1.22
N SER A 4 9.18 -2.57 -0.42
CA SER A 4 8.41 -2.16 0.76
C SER A 4 9.31 -1.56 1.82
N ASP A 5 10.51 -2.12 2.01
CA ASP A 5 11.47 -1.66 3.01
C ASP A 5 12.08 -0.31 2.61
N THR A 6 12.31 -0.11 1.30
CA THR A 6 12.74 1.18 0.73
C THR A 6 11.64 2.25 0.76
N LEU A 7 10.36 1.84 0.73
CA LEU A 7 9.24 2.75 0.95
C LEU A 7 9.14 3.19 2.40
N MET A 8 9.33 2.28 3.37
CA MET A 8 9.24 2.60 4.79
C MET A 8 10.29 3.61 5.25
N SER A 9 11.48 3.63 4.63
CA SER A 9 12.52 4.62 4.94
C SER A 9 12.19 6.04 4.49
N LYS A 10 11.17 6.23 3.63
CA LYS A 10 10.68 7.55 3.22
C LYS A 10 9.66 8.14 4.19
N PHE A 11 9.06 7.32 5.05
CA PHE A 11 8.13 7.76 6.08
C PHE A 11 8.88 8.06 7.38
N GLU A 12 8.31 8.89 8.24
CA GLU A 12 8.91 9.24 9.54
C GLU A 12 9.20 7.98 10.36
N ASP A 13 10.27 8.06 11.17
CA ASP A 13 10.72 6.98 12.03
C ASP A 13 9.56 6.46 12.91
N GLY A 14 9.15 5.21 12.67
CA GLY A 14 8.10 4.53 13.42
C GLY A 14 6.83 4.18 12.63
N PHE A 15 6.74 4.54 11.35
CA PHE A 15 5.60 4.12 10.53
C PHE A 15 5.71 2.61 10.18
N THR A 16 4.74 1.83 10.63
CA THR A 16 4.69 0.38 10.38
C THR A 16 3.67 0.07 9.27
N PRO A 17 3.94 -0.91 8.38
CA PRO A 17 3.01 -1.28 7.31
C PRO A 17 1.59 -1.58 7.79
N LYS A 18 1.44 -2.09 9.02
CA LYS A 18 0.16 -2.45 9.64
C LYS A 18 -0.75 -1.24 9.94
N GLN A 19 -0.19 -0.04 9.98
CA GLN A 19 -0.92 1.22 10.20
C GLN A 19 -1.58 1.76 8.93
N PHE A 20 -1.17 1.30 7.74
CA PHE A 20 -1.86 1.67 6.50
C PHE A 20 -3.30 1.13 6.47
N LYS A 21 -4.12 1.76 5.63
CA LYS A 21 -5.49 1.28 5.35
C LYS A 21 -5.42 -0.16 4.86
N LYS A 22 -6.37 -0.99 5.27
CA LYS A 22 -6.32 -2.43 5.01
C LYS A 22 -7.12 -2.79 3.77
N ILE A 23 -6.62 -3.79 3.03
CA ILE A 23 -7.35 -4.48 1.97
C ILE A 23 -7.35 -5.98 2.28
N LEU A 24 -8.43 -6.68 1.96
CA LEU A 24 -8.54 -8.11 2.26
C LEU A 24 -7.77 -8.92 1.22
N VAL A 25 -7.20 -10.04 1.64
CA VAL A 25 -6.67 -11.06 0.70
C VAL A 25 -7.77 -11.56 -0.25
N SER A 26 -9.04 -11.54 0.19
CA SER A 26 -10.18 -11.96 -0.64
C SER A 26 -10.61 -10.92 -1.68
N ASP A 27 -10.12 -9.69 -1.61
CA ASP A 27 -10.44 -8.62 -2.54
C ASP A 27 -10.07 -9.02 -3.99
N PRO A 28 -10.91 -8.74 -5.00
CA PRO A 28 -10.61 -9.08 -6.39
C PRO A 28 -9.26 -8.54 -6.87
N ILE A 29 -8.86 -7.34 -6.44
CA ILE A 29 -7.58 -6.74 -6.81
C ILE A 29 -6.43 -7.51 -6.17
N SER A 30 -6.56 -7.84 -4.88
CA SER A 30 -5.57 -8.68 -4.18
C SER A 30 -5.38 -10.03 -4.87
N LYS A 31 -6.48 -10.67 -5.29
CA LYS A 31 -6.44 -11.94 -6.03
C LYS A 31 -5.82 -11.79 -7.42
N TYR A 32 -6.19 -10.74 -8.14
CA TYR A 32 -5.71 -10.49 -9.50
C TYR A 32 -4.18 -10.35 -9.54
N TYR A 33 -3.61 -9.62 -8.58
CA TYR A 33 -2.16 -9.45 -8.45
C TYR A 33 -1.47 -10.57 -7.65
N GLY A 34 -2.22 -11.55 -7.14
CA GLY A 34 -1.67 -12.66 -6.35
C GLY A 34 -1.04 -12.21 -5.02
N ALA A 35 -1.52 -11.11 -4.44
CA ALA A 35 -0.97 -10.53 -3.23
C ALA A 35 -1.19 -11.44 -2.02
N LYS A 36 -0.18 -11.51 -1.16
CA LYS A 36 -0.16 -12.31 0.06
C LYS A 36 -0.42 -11.42 1.27
N ARG A 37 -0.70 -12.06 2.41
CA ARG A 37 -0.77 -11.34 3.68
C ARG A 37 0.54 -10.60 3.92
N GLU A 38 0.40 -9.41 4.46
CA GLU A 38 1.48 -8.49 4.79
C GLU A 38 2.11 -7.74 3.61
N ASP A 39 1.67 -8.00 2.37
CA ASP A 39 2.06 -7.18 1.23
C ASP A 39 1.43 -5.77 1.32
N VAL A 40 2.05 -4.82 0.63
CA VAL A 40 1.58 -3.42 0.55
C VAL A 40 1.37 -3.05 -0.90
N PHE A 41 0.19 -2.52 -1.20
CA PHE A 41 -0.11 -1.90 -2.48
C PHE A 41 0.18 -0.41 -2.44
N GLU A 42 0.84 0.09 -3.47
CA GLU A 42 0.88 1.50 -3.83
C GLU A 42 -0.25 1.78 -4.84
N ILE A 43 -1.09 2.77 -4.53
CA ILE A 43 -2.24 3.14 -5.36
C ILE A 43 -2.11 4.59 -5.79
N THR A 44 -1.84 4.79 -7.08
CA THR A 44 -1.80 6.11 -7.70
C THR A 44 -3.18 6.52 -8.16
N ARG A 45 -3.72 7.61 -7.59
CA ARG A 45 -5.04 8.17 -7.92
C ARG A 45 -4.88 9.53 -8.56
N ILE A 46 -5.57 9.74 -9.67
CA ILE A 46 -5.69 11.07 -10.28
C ILE A 46 -6.74 11.85 -9.48
N ASN A 47 -6.31 12.96 -8.90
CA ASN A 47 -7.13 13.89 -8.13
C ASN A 47 -7.16 15.24 -8.87
N LYS A 48 -8.36 15.79 -9.05
CA LYS A 48 -8.55 17.04 -9.80
C LYS A 48 -7.85 18.25 -9.17
N THR A 49 -7.68 18.26 -7.85
CA THR A 49 -7.10 19.41 -7.13
C THR A 49 -5.59 19.27 -6.96
N ILE A 50 -5.14 18.08 -6.57
CA ILE A 50 -3.75 17.82 -6.14
C ILE A 50 -2.92 17.22 -7.30
N GLY A 51 -3.56 16.80 -8.38
CA GLY A 51 -2.91 16.10 -9.48
C GLY A 51 -2.80 14.61 -9.18
N ILE A 52 -1.62 14.15 -8.75
CA ILE A 52 -1.37 12.74 -8.44
C ILE A 52 -1.34 12.54 -6.93
N GLN A 53 -2.17 11.61 -6.44
CA GLN A 53 -2.24 11.23 -5.04
C GLN A 53 -1.83 9.76 -4.86
N LEU A 54 -0.84 9.52 -4.01
CA LEU A 54 -0.42 8.18 -3.61
C LEU A 54 -1.17 7.75 -2.34
N ASP A 55 -1.79 6.57 -2.37
CA ASP A 55 -2.44 5.92 -1.21
C ASP A 55 -1.84 4.53 -1.04
N TYR A 56 -1.48 4.16 0.18
CA TYR A 56 -0.88 2.86 0.48
C TYR A 56 -1.85 1.98 1.24
N ARG A 57 -1.94 0.70 0.87
CA ARG A 57 -2.84 -0.27 1.53
C ARG A 57 -2.14 -1.56 1.89
N TYR A 58 -2.34 -2.00 3.13
CA TYR A 58 -1.77 -3.23 3.68
C TYR A 58 -2.73 -4.40 3.52
N VAL A 59 -2.24 -5.52 3.00
CA VAL A 59 -3.03 -6.72 2.78
C VAL A 59 -3.19 -7.52 4.08
N LYS A 60 -4.43 -7.69 4.54
CA LYS A 60 -4.82 -8.44 5.73
C LYS A 60 -5.56 -9.75 5.40
#